data_AF-A0A956FI55-F1
#
_entry.id   AF-A0A956FI55-F1
#
_cell.length_a   1.000
_cell.length_b   1.000
_cell.length_c   1.000
_cell.angle_alpha   90.00
_cell.angle_beta   90.00
_cell.angle_gamma   90.00
#
_symmetry.space_group_name_H-M   'P 1'
#
loop_
_entity.id
_entity.type
_entity.pdbx_description
1 polymer ?
#
loop_
_entity_poly.entity_id
_entity_poly.type
_entity_poly.pdbx_seq_one_letter_code
_entity_poly.pdbx_strand_id
1 'polypeptide(L)'
;MLRRTSLLLALLALGACKAKIGDACERSTDCSLQGERICDLSHRVNDLGVITTAGKGECTIDGCGRGTCPKEAACIKTYGTDFLSVACDPDREDVATFCDEGPELCEARGCLPNDGDASGNYTCPPRNDCDTNEVCLPEGLCADEITARTSCRRKCSSDRDCRNGYECRLTGTQGVYRAPDLDDYGNPSNVRICVPER
;
A
#
# COMPACT_ATOMS: atom_id res chain seq x y z
N MET A 1 -60.48 32.75 -25.54
CA MET A 1 -60.12 31.37 -25.93
C MET A 1 -58.60 31.21 -25.81
N LEU A 2 -58.19 30.08 -25.21
CA LEU A 2 -56.84 29.51 -25.08
C LEU A 2 -55.76 30.28 -24.28
N ARG A 3 -55.69 29.95 -22.98
CA ARG A 3 -54.53 30.15 -22.11
C ARG A 3 -53.54 29.02 -22.39
N ARG A 4 -52.40 29.32 -23.03
CA ARG A 4 -51.32 28.35 -23.27
C ARG A 4 -50.57 28.10 -21.96
N THR A 5 -50.94 27.03 -21.26
CA THR A 5 -50.15 26.48 -20.14
C THR A 5 -49.00 25.66 -20.71
N SER A 6 -47.84 26.29 -20.88
CA SER A 6 -46.58 25.58 -21.14
C SER A 6 -46.14 24.86 -19.86
N LEU A 7 -46.26 23.54 -19.87
CA LEU A 7 -45.77 22.65 -18.82
C LEU A 7 -44.24 22.56 -18.95
N LEU A 8 -43.49 23.24 -18.07
CA LEU A 8 -42.05 23.06 -17.95
C LEU A 8 -41.77 21.67 -17.34
N LEU A 9 -41.23 20.77 -18.16
CA LEU A 9 -40.69 19.49 -17.71
C LEU A 9 -39.25 19.74 -17.20
N ALA A 10 -39.11 19.98 -15.89
CA ALA A 10 -37.81 20.09 -15.25
C ALA A 10 -37.22 18.67 -15.07
N LEU A 11 -36.36 18.25 -16.00
CA LEU A 11 -35.49 17.10 -15.79
C LEU A 11 -34.48 17.42 -14.68
N LEU A 12 -34.77 16.96 -13.47
CA LEU A 12 -33.80 16.88 -12.37
C LEU A 12 -32.73 15.86 -12.75
N ALA A 13 -31.61 16.33 -13.28
CA ALA A 13 -30.38 15.56 -13.37
C ALA A 13 -29.87 15.26 -11.95
N LEU A 14 -30.34 14.16 -11.35
CA LEU A 14 -29.74 13.55 -10.18
C LEU A 14 -28.38 12.99 -10.59
N GLY A 15 -27.39 13.86 -10.70
CA GLY A 15 -25.99 13.44 -10.69
C GLY A 15 -25.73 12.85 -9.32
N ALA A 16 -25.83 11.52 -9.19
CA ALA A 16 -25.35 10.83 -8.01
C ALA A 16 -23.88 11.20 -7.82
N CYS A 17 -23.57 11.91 -6.75
CA CYS A 17 -22.18 12.20 -6.39
C CYS A 17 -21.43 10.86 -6.36
N LYS A 18 -20.49 10.67 -7.28
CA LYS A 18 -19.68 9.45 -7.33
C LYS A 18 -18.89 9.38 -6.02
N ALA A 19 -19.06 8.30 -5.27
CA ALA A 19 -18.28 8.08 -4.06
C ALA A 19 -16.78 8.14 -4.37
N LYS A 20 -16.02 8.67 -3.42
CA LYS A 20 -14.57 8.84 -3.49
C LYS A 20 -13.87 7.71 -2.74
N ILE A 21 -12.57 7.62 -2.97
CA ILE A 21 -11.73 6.71 -2.19
C ILE A 21 -11.73 7.16 -0.73
N GLY A 22 -11.99 6.20 0.17
CA GLY A 22 -12.12 6.41 1.62
C GLY A 22 -13.52 6.77 2.10
N ASP A 23 -14.52 6.93 1.22
CA ASP A 23 -15.90 7.17 1.65
C ASP A 23 -16.48 5.91 2.32
N ALA A 24 -17.35 6.11 3.33
CA ALA A 24 -17.97 5.01 4.06
C ALA A 24 -18.99 4.25 3.21
N CYS A 25 -19.03 2.92 3.34
CA CYS A 25 -19.95 2.06 2.58
C CYS A 25 -20.40 0.84 3.36
N GLU A 26 -21.53 0.26 2.97
CA GLU A 26 -22.02 -1.03 3.48
C GLU A 26 -21.90 -2.14 2.42
N ARG A 27 -21.94 -1.77 1.14
CA ARG A 27 -21.84 -2.67 -0.03
C ARG A 27 -21.22 -1.95 -1.22
N SER A 28 -20.70 -2.70 -2.19
CA SER A 28 -19.97 -2.14 -3.33
C SER A 28 -20.79 -1.19 -4.21
N THR A 29 -22.11 -1.36 -4.29
CA THR A 29 -22.99 -0.44 -5.03
C THR A 29 -23.05 0.97 -4.43
N ASP A 30 -22.73 1.12 -3.15
CA ASP A 30 -22.62 2.44 -2.51
C ASP A 30 -21.40 3.20 -3.05
N CYS A 31 -20.36 2.48 -3.49
CA CYS A 31 -19.12 3.03 -4.02
C CYS A 31 -19.15 3.25 -5.54
N SER A 32 -19.71 2.30 -6.28
CA SER A 32 -19.93 2.40 -7.72
C SER A 32 -21.01 1.43 -8.20
N LEU A 33 -21.94 1.94 -9.01
CA LEU A 33 -22.91 1.12 -9.75
C LEU A 33 -22.28 0.40 -10.95
N GLN A 34 -21.15 0.90 -11.46
CA GLN A 34 -20.44 0.33 -12.62
C GLN A 34 -19.31 -0.61 -12.20
N GLY A 35 -19.04 -0.74 -10.90
CA GLY A 35 -18.05 -1.65 -10.34
C GLY A 35 -16.61 -1.15 -10.36
N GLU A 36 -16.36 0.13 -10.70
CA GLU A 36 -14.97 0.65 -10.73
C GLU A 36 -14.40 0.87 -9.33
N ARG A 37 -15.24 0.84 -8.29
CA ARG A 37 -14.86 0.85 -6.88
C ARG A 37 -15.63 -0.22 -6.13
N ILE A 38 -14.99 -0.79 -5.12
CA ILE A 38 -15.59 -1.79 -4.24
C ILE A 38 -15.64 -1.25 -2.81
N CYS A 39 -16.51 -1.85 -1.99
CA CYS A 39 -16.54 -1.59 -0.56
C CYS A 39 -15.62 -2.57 0.16
N ASP A 40 -14.46 -2.11 0.65
CA ASP A 40 -13.58 -2.90 1.51
C ASP A 40 -14.17 -2.98 2.91
N LEU A 41 -14.53 -4.19 3.30
CA LEU A 41 -15.17 -4.52 4.57
C LEU A 41 -14.18 -5.12 5.58
N SER A 42 -12.89 -5.14 5.26
CA SER A 42 -11.83 -5.69 6.13
C SER A 42 -11.70 -4.88 7.43
N HIS A 43 -11.98 -3.57 7.36
CA HIS A 43 -11.94 -2.66 8.51
C HIS A 43 -13.22 -1.83 8.61
N ARG A 44 -14.24 -2.43 9.22
CA ARG A 44 -15.52 -1.78 9.50
C ARG A 44 -15.42 -0.94 10.77
N VAL A 45 -15.66 0.36 10.65
CA VAL A 45 -15.70 1.28 11.81
C VAL A 45 -17.10 1.84 12.01
N ASN A 46 -17.53 2.02 13.27
CA ASN A 46 -18.78 2.73 13.58
C ASN A 46 -18.59 4.25 13.59
N ASP A 47 -19.65 5.00 13.91
CA ASP A 47 -19.62 6.47 13.93
C ASP A 47 -18.67 7.05 15.01
N LEU A 48 -18.30 6.25 16.00
CA LEU A 48 -17.31 6.56 17.04
C LEU A 48 -15.89 6.18 16.62
N GLY A 49 -15.71 5.63 15.41
CA GLY A 49 -14.42 5.20 14.88
C GLY A 49 -13.93 3.84 15.38
N VAL A 50 -14.76 3.11 16.13
CA VAL A 50 -14.39 1.81 16.72
C VAL A 50 -14.62 0.68 15.72
N ILE A 51 -13.67 -0.25 15.60
CA ILE A 51 -13.80 -1.44 14.74
C ILE A 51 -14.92 -2.35 15.26
N THR A 52 -15.90 -2.66 14.42
CA THR A 52 -17.04 -3.51 14.78
C THR A 52 -17.70 -4.14 13.55
N THR A 53 -18.31 -5.30 13.73
CA THR A 53 -19.03 -6.02 12.66
C THR A 53 -20.22 -5.24 12.12
N ALA A 54 -20.80 -4.34 12.92
CA ALA A 54 -21.89 -3.44 12.51
C ALA A 54 -21.39 -2.13 11.87
N GLY A 55 -20.08 -1.93 11.76
CA GLY A 55 -19.47 -0.73 11.19
C GLY A 55 -19.53 -0.68 9.67
N LYS A 56 -19.10 0.45 9.11
CA LYS A 56 -19.02 0.71 7.67
C LYS A 56 -17.61 0.50 7.16
N GLY A 57 -17.51 -0.16 6.00
CA GLY A 57 -16.27 -0.29 5.25
C GLY A 57 -15.87 1.02 4.58
N GLU A 58 -14.91 0.94 3.67
CA GLU A 58 -14.47 2.08 2.87
C GLU A 58 -14.42 1.78 1.37
N CYS A 59 -14.72 2.79 0.55
CA CYS A 59 -14.63 2.67 -0.89
C CYS A 59 -13.16 2.67 -1.35
N THR A 60 -12.76 1.62 -2.09
CA THR A 60 -11.40 1.39 -2.61
C THR A 60 -11.44 0.94 -4.08
N ILE A 61 -10.27 0.79 -4.69
CA ILE A 61 -10.03 0.08 -5.95
C ILE A 61 -8.96 -0.96 -5.68
N ASP A 62 -9.27 -2.23 -5.89
CA ASP A 62 -8.32 -3.32 -5.70
C ASP A 62 -7.49 -3.57 -6.96
N GLY A 63 -6.31 -4.19 -6.78
CA GLY A 63 -5.43 -4.58 -7.88
C GLY A 63 -4.81 -3.38 -8.60
N CYS A 64 -4.63 -2.26 -7.91
CA CYS A 64 -4.02 -1.09 -8.51
C CYS A 64 -2.53 -1.31 -8.81
N GLY A 65 -2.02 -0.56 -9.79
CA GLY A 65 -0.60 -0.32 -10.01
C GLY A 65 -0.23 1.12 -9.64
N ARG A 66 1.06 1.46 -9.69
CA ARG A 66 1.49 2.84 -9.44
C ARG A 66 0.90 3.78 -10.49
N GLY A 67 0.35 4.91 -10.04
CA GLY A 67 -0.26 5.91 -10.93
C GLY A 67 -1.64 5.56 -11.48
N THR A 68 -2.17 4.37 -11.23
CA THR A 68 -3.52 3.98 -11.71
C THR A 68 -4.64 4.49 -10.82
N CYS A 69 -4.32 4.89 -9.58
CA CYS A 69 -5.29 5.44 -8.65
C CYS A 69 -5.72 6.87 -9.03
N PRO A 70 -6.97 7.26 -8.71
CA PRO A 70 -7.41 8.65 -8.76
C PRO A 70 -6.48 9.61 -7.99
N LYS A 71 -6.52 10.91 -8.34
CA LYS A 71 -5.59 11.92 -7.79
C LYS A 71 -5.64 12.01 -6.26
N GLU A 72 -6.76 11.72 -5.63
CA GLU A 72 -6.96 11.71 -4.18
C GLU A 72 -6.38 10.47 -3.47
N ALA A 73 -5.92 9.46 -4.22
CA ALA A 73 -5.48 8.19 -3.69
C ALA A 73 -4.04 7.84 -4.11
N ALA A 74 -3.47 6.87 -3.41
CA ALA A 74 -2.21 6.23 -3.75
C ALA A 74 -2.43 4.72 -3.80
N CYS A 75 -1.69 4.02 -4.67
CA CYS A 75 -1.71 2.57 -4.70
C CYS A 75 -0.84 2.03 -3.58
N ILE A 76 -1.45 1.26 -2.67
CA ILE A 76 -0.81 0.75 -1.47
C ILE A 76 -0.79 -0.77 -1.54
N LYS A 77 0.39 -1.34 -1.30
CA LYS A 77 0.60 -2.76 -1.15
C LYS A 77 0.64 -3.12 0.33
N THR A 78 -0.19 -4.07 0.73
CA THR A 78 -0.29 -4.57 2.10
C THR A 78 0.09 -6.03 2.16
N TYR A 79 1.01 -6.38 3.06
CA TYR A 79 1.38 -7.75 3.41
C TYR A 79 0.65 -8.17 4.69
N GLY A 80 0.27 -9.44 4.78
CA GLY A 80 -0.34 -9.98 6.00
C GLY A 80 0.68 -10.06 7.13
N THR A 81 0.38 -9.46 8.28
CA THR A 81 1.32 -9.42 9.42
C THR A 81 1.56 -10.77 10.07
N ASP A 82 0.69 -11.75 9.82
CA ASP A 82 0.80 -13.12 10.36
C ASP A 82 1.96 -13.91 9.74
N PHE A 83 2.61 -13.38 8.70
CA PHE A 83 3.72 -14.01 7.97
C PHE A 83 5.09 -13.35 8.22
N LEU A 84 5.16 -12.34 9.10
CA LEU A 84 6.38 -11.56 9.36
C LEU A 84 7.26 -12.19 10.46
N SER A 85 7.83 -13.37 10.23
CA SER A 85 8.57 -14.10 11.27
C SER A 85 10.01 -14.49 10.94
N VAL A 86 10.37 -14.58 9.67
CA VAL A 86 11.76 -14.87 9.26
C VAL A 86 12.51 -13.56 9.15
N ALA A 87 13.62 -13.45 9.89
CA ALA A 87 14.50 -12.29 9.81
C ALA A 87 15.37 -12.38 8.56
N CYS A 88 15.52 -11.26 7.86
CA CYS A 88 16.33 -11.15 6.65
C CYS A 88 17.10 -9.82 6.66
N ASP A 89 18.14 -9.72 5.85
CA ASP A 89 18.88 -8.49 5.63
C ASP A 89 18.44 -7.85 4.30
N PRO A 90 17.67 -6.75 4.31
CA PRO A 90 17.09 -6.19 3.09
C PRO A 90 18.14 -5.68 2.10
N ASP A 91 19.36 -5.37 2.56
CA ASP A 91 20.45 -4.91 1.69
C ASP A 91 21.22 -6.07 1.05
N ARG A 92 20.99 -7.31 1.51
CA ARG A 92 21.70 -8.52 1.07
C ARG A 92 20.79 -9.63 0.56
N GLU A 93 19.49 -9.51 0.74
CA GLU A 93 18.53 -10.50 0.26
C GLU A 93 18.58 -10.60 -1.26
N ASP A 94 18.86 -11.79 -1.79
CA ASP A 94 19.00 -12.13 -3.21
C ASP A 94 20.01 -11.28 -3.99
N VAL A 95 20.82 -10.46 -3.30
CA VAL A 95 21.74 -9.50 -3.91
C VAL A 95 23.13 -9.62 -3.31
N ALA A 96 24.12 -9.83 -4.18
CA ALA A 96 25.53 -9.74 -3.78
C ALA A 96 25.90 -8.27 -3.63
N THR A 97 26.60 -7.92 -2.55
CA THR A 97 27.03 -6.54 -2.30
C THR A 97 28.55 -6.45 -2.19
N PHE A 98 29.09 -5.27 -2.48
CA PHE A 98 30.52 -4.99 -2.27
C PHE A 98 30.75 -4.57 -0.83
N CYS A 99 31.89 -4.99 -0.27
CA CYS A 99 32.37 -4.51 1.01
C CYS A 99 33.61 -3.65 0.77
N ASP A 100 33.47 -2.36 1.08
CA ASP A 100 34.52 -1.34 0.96
C ASP A 100 35.20 -1.04 2.30
N GLU A 101 34.98 -1.89 3.31
CA GLU A 101 35.63 -1.85 4.61
C GLU A 101 36.98 -2.58 4.60
N GLY A 102 37.66 -2.61 5.76
CA GLY A 102 38.90 -3.36 5.91
C GLY A 102 38.69 -4.89 5.81
N PRO A 103 39.71 -5.66 5.37
CA PRO A 103 39.64 -7.12 5.21
C PRO A 103 39.01 -7.87 6.39
N GLU A 104 39.42 -7.54 7.62
CA GLU A 104 38.92 -8.19 8.84
C GLU A 104 37.41 -7.99 9.05
N LEU A 105 36.88 -6.80 8.72
CA LEU A 105 35.45 -6.50 8.83
C LEU A 105 34.65 -7.19 7.72
N CYS A 106 35.18 -7.20 6.49
CA CYS A 106 34.53 -7.88 5.37
C CYS A 106 34.48 -9.40 5.59
N GLU A 107 35.56 -10.02 6.06
CA GLU A 107 35.58 -11.45 6.40
C GLU A 107 34.61 -11.77 7.55
N ALA A 108 34.57 -10.93 8.60
CA ALA A 108 33.62 -11.09 9.71
C ALA A 108 32.15 -11.00 9.27
N ARG A 109 31.86 -10.29 8.16
CA ARG A 109 30.54 -10.21 7.52
C ARG A 109 30.25 -11.37 6.55
N GLY A 110 31.18 -12.33 6.44
CA GLY A 110 31.09 -13.49 5.55
C GLY A 110 31.35 -13.15 4.08
N CYS A 111 32.03 -12.04 3.81
CA CYS A 111 32.39 -11.63 2.45
C CYS A 111 33.69 -12.31 2.02
N LEU A 112 33.82 -12.56 0.72
CA LEU A 112 34.96 -13.26 0.14
C LEU A 112 35.83 -12.27 -0.64
N PRO A 113 37.17 -12.42 -0.63
CA PRO A 113 38.04 -11.63 -1.48
C PRO A 113 37.75 -11.94 -2.94
N ASN A 114 37.77 -10.93 -3.80
CA ASN A 114 37.64 -11.11 -5.24
C ASN A 114 38.95 -11.68 -5.81
N ASP A 115 38.93 -12.97 -6.14
CA ASP A 115 40.07 -13.65 -6.77
C ASP A 115 40.47 -12.93 -8.07
N GLY A 116 41.71 -12.43 -8.13
CA GLY A 116 42.25 -11.74 -9.30
C GLY A 116 42.15 -10.21 -9.27
N ASP A 117 41.55 -9.61 -8.22
CA ASP A 117 41.60 -8.17 -8.01
C ASP A 117 42.77 -7.78 -7.12
N ALA A 118 43.81 -7.17 -7.71
CA ALA A 118 44.96 -6.64 -6.97
C ALA A 118 44.60 -5.48 -6.03
N SER A 119 43.38 -4.93 -6.13
CA SER A 119 42.84 -3.87 -5.28
C SER A 119 42.37 -4.39 -3.92
N GLY A 120 42.25 -5.72 -3.74
CA GLY A 120 41.85 -6.33 -2.47
C GLY A 120 40.37 -6.12 -2.11
N ASN A 121 39.50 -5.93 -3.10
CA ASN A 121 38.07 -5.75 -2.85
C ASN A 121 37.39 -7.05 -2.39
N TYR A 122 36.37 -6.89 -1.56
CA TYR A 122 35.56 -8.00 -1.05
C TYR A 122 34.14 -7.95 -1.62
N THR A 123 33.59 -9.12 -1.91
CA THR A 123 32.19 -9.28 -2.30
C THR A 123 31.49 -10.19 -1.31
N CYS A 124 30.39 -9.69 -0.77
CA CYS A 124 29.52 -10.42 0.12
C CYS A 124 28.52 -11.21 -0.72
N PRO A 125 28.47 -12.55 -0.59
CA PRO A 125 27.48 -13.34 -1.29
C PRO A 125 26.06 -12.92 -0.85
N PRO A 126 25.05 -13.12 -1.72
CA PRO A 126 23.66 -12.92 -1.36
C PRO A 126 23.30 -13.70 -0.10
N ARG A 127 22.46 -13.10 0.74
CA ARG A 127 21.65 -13.86 1.69
C ARG A 127 20.37 -14.26 0.98
N ASN A 128 19.92 -15.48 1.23
CA ASN A 128 18.66 -16.00 0.71
C ASN A 128 17.88 -16.47 1.93
N ASP A 129 17.60 -15.54 2.83
CA ASP A 129 16.97 -15.82 4.11
C ASP A 129 15.46 -16.05 3.91
N CYS A 130 14.86 -15.43 2.89
CA CYS A 130 13.46 -15.57 2.54
C CYS A 130 13.20 -16.72 1.56
N ASP A 131 11.98 -17.28 1.59
CA ASP A 131 11.58 -18.28 0.61
C ASP A 131 11.42 -17.67 -0.79
N THR A 132 11.42 -18.52 -1.83
CA THR A 132 11.36 -18.09 -3.24
C THR A 132 10.13 -17.25 -3.64
N ASN A 133 9.08 -17.23 -2.81
CA ASN A 133 7.86 -16.45 -3.00
C ASN A 133 7.73 -15.31 -1.98
N GLU A 134 8.78 -15.03 -1.23
CA GLU A 134 8.81 -13.99 -0.22
C GLU A 134 9.71 -12.84 -0.66
N VAL A 135 9.52 -11.68 -0.02
CA VAL A 135 10.36 -10.51 -0.18
C VAL A 135 10.83 -10.03 1.18
N CYS A 136 12.10 -9.67 1.30
CA CYS A 136 12.61 -9.03 2.51
C CYS A 136 12.12 -7.58 2.59
N LEU A 137 11.29 -7.27 3.59
CA LEU A 137 10.78 -5.93 3.82
C LEU A 137 11.86 -5.05 4.48
N PRO A 138 11.77 -3.70 4.38
CA PRO A 138 12.72 -2.78 5.01
C PRO A 138 12.92 -2.95 6.52
N GLU A 139 11.95 -3.57 7.21
CA GLU A 139 12.01 -3.92 8.62
C GLU A 139 12.86 -5.17 8.92
N GLY A 140 13.42 -5.80 7.88
CA GLY A 140 14.22 -7.02 8.00
C GLY A 140 13.38 -8.25 8.28
N LEU A 141 12.17 -8.31 7.73
CA LEU A 141 11.26 -9.45 7.86
C LEU A 141 10.79 -9.90 6.48
N CYS A 142 10.84 -11.20 6.23
CA CYS A 142 10.29 -11.80 5.02
C CYS A 142 8.75 -11.69 5.03
N ALA A 143 8.20 -11.46 3.85
CA ALA A 143 6.76 -11.39 3.64
C ALA A 143 6.34 -12.08 2.34
N ASP A 144 5.27 -12.86 2.40
CA ASP A 144 4.74 -13.59 1.24
C ASP A 144 4.17 -12.64 0.18
N GLU A 145 4.79 -12.63 -1.00
CA GLU A 145 4.41 -11.83 -2.15
C GLU A 145 3.06 -12.27 -2.74
N ILE A 146 2.72 -13.56 -2.64
CA ILE A 146 1.51 -14.15 -3.21
C ILE A 146 0.27 -13.64 -2.45
N THR A 147 0.40 -13.42 -1.14
CA THR A 147 -0.72 -12.96 -0.30
C THR A 147 -0.84 -11.44 -0.26
N ALA A 148 0.17 -10.72 -0.76
CA ALA A 148 0.17 -9.27 -0.81
C ALA A 148 -1.00 -8.75 -1.65
N ARG A 149 -1.65 -7.69 -1.18
CA ARG A 149 -2.76 -7.05 -1.89
C ARG A 149 -2.43 -5.62 -2.22
N THR A 150 -2.79 -5.17 -3.42
CA THR A 150 -2.74 -3.76 -3.77
C THR A 150 -4.13 -3.15 -3.76
N SER A 151 -4.25 -1.96 -3.17
CA SER A 151 -5.51 -1.21 -3.13
C SER A 151 -5.27 0.30 -3.15
N CYS A 152 -6.14 1.05 -3.82
CA CYS A 152 -6.11 2.50 -3.80
C CYS A 152 -6.61 3.01 -2.45
N ARG A 153 -5.72 3.60 -1.64
CA ARG A 153 -6.05 4.20 -0.34
C ARG A 153 -6.02 5.71 -0.43
N ARG A 154 -6.92 6.35 0.32
CA ARG A 154 -7.06 7.81 0.35
C ARG A 154 -5.78 8.43 0.91
N LYS A 155 -5.20 9.39 0.19
CA LYS A 155 -4.06 10.19 0.68
C LYS A 155 -4.54 11.23 1.69
N CYS A 156 -3.67 11.60 2.61
CA CYS A 156 -3.93 12.61 3.62
C CYS A 156 -2.67 13.43 3.92
N SER A 157 -2.86 14.63 4.47
CA SER A 157 -1.80 15.44 5.06
C SER A 157 -1.86 15.42 6.59
N SER A 158 -3.08 15.31 7.14
CA SER A 158 -3.38 15.23 8.58
C SER A 158 -4.60 14.34 8.84
N ASP A 159 -4.82 13.95 10.10
CA ASP A 159 -5.96 13.09 10.51
C ASP A 159 -7.32 13.68 10.13
N ARG A 160 -7.42 15.02 10.05
CA ARG A 160 -8.65 15.71 9.65
C ARG A 160 -9.07 15.47 8.20
N ASP A 161 -8.16 14.99 7.35
CA ASP A 161 -8.45 14.61 5.96
C ASP A 161 -9.14 13.24 5.85
N CYS A 162 -9.11 12.49 6.96
CA CYS A 162 -9.64 11.14 7.09
C CYS A 162 -11.04 11.15 7.71
N ARG A 163 -11.77 10.04 7.51
CA ARG A 163 -13.08 9.84 8.15
C ARG A 163 -12.91 9.51 9.63
N ASN A 164 -13.99 9.62 10.41
CA ASN A 164 -13.94 9.25 11.84
C ASN A 164 -13.44 7.82 12.03
N GLY A 165 -12.56 7.62 13.02
CA GLY A 165 -11.89 6.34 13.29
C GLY A 165 -10.74 6.01 12.35
N TYR A 166 -10.26 7.00 11.59
CA TYR A 166 -9.10 6.86 10.73
C TYR A 166 -8.07 7.92 11.06
N GLU A 167 -6.81 7.50 11.11
CA GLU A 167 -5.64 8.35 11.28
C GLU A 167 -4.86 8.49 9.97
N CYS A 168 -4.12 9.59 9.85
CA CYS A 168 -3.26 9.85 8.72
C CYS A 168 -1.86 9.30 8.96
N ARG A 169 -1.60 8.09 8.48
CA ARG A 169 -0.34 7.37 8.75
C ARG A 169 0.58 7.33 7.53
N LEU A 170 1.88 7.48 7.78
CA LEU A 170 2.91 7.30 6.76
C LEU A 170 3.09 5.81 6.43
N THR A 171 3.16 5.47 5.15
CA THR A 171 3.53 4.11 4.69
C THR A 171 5.02 3.83 4.91
N GLY A 172 5.44 2.61 4.62
CA GLY A 172 6.82 2.17 4.73
C GLY A 172 7.10 1.38 6.01
N THR A 173 6.06 1.05 6.77
CA THR A 173 6.18 0.25 7.99
C THR A 173 5.02 -0.73 8.14
N GLN A 174 5.23 -1.78 8.93
CA GLN A 174 4.21 -2.75 9.37
C GLN A 174 3.48 -3.44 8.20
N GLY A 175 4.22 -3.78 7.14
CA GLY A 175 3.62 -4.46 6.00
C GLY A 175 2.82 -3.54 5.07
N VAL A 176 2.83 -2.22 5.26
CA VAL A 176 2.05 -1.26 4.45
C VAL A 176 2.97 -0.33 3.68
N TYR A 177 3.07 -0.53 2.37
CA TYR A 177 3.98 0.22 1.50
C TYR A 177 3.23 0.85 0.34
N ARG A 178 3.80 1.91 -0.23
CA ARG A 178 3.38 2.35 -1.56
C ARG A 178 3.74 1.25 -2.56
N ALA A 179 2.82 0.89 -3.44
CA ALA A 179 3.11 -0.10 -4.48
C ALA A 179 4.36 0.34 -5.30
N PRO A 180 5.28 -0.60 -5.57
CA PRO A 180 6.53 -0.29 -6.26
C PRO A 180 6.26 0.31 -7.65
N ASP A 181 7.21 1.11 -8.11
CA ASP A 181 7.28 1.46 -9.53
C ASP A 181 7.95 0.30 -10.23
N LEU A 182 7.44 -0.10 -11.38
CA LEU A 182 8.18 -1.06 -12.21
C LEU A 182 9.42 -0.40 -12.83
N ASP A 183 9.37 0.93 -13.03
CA ASP A 183 10.46 1.71 -13.65
C ASP A 183 11.48 2.26 -12.62
N ASP A 184 11.17 2.15 -11.33
CA ASP A 184 11.90 2.73 -10.19
C ASP A 184 11.65 1.89 -8.93
N TYR A 185 12.11 0.63 -8.99
CA TYR A 185 11.92 -0.37 -7.93
C TYR A 185 12.66 0.01 -6.64
N GLY A 186 13.78 0.76 -6.75
CA GLY A 186 14.65 1.12 -5.63
C GLY A 186 14.22 2.33 -4.80
N ASN A 187 13.13 3.02 -5.16
CA ASN A 187 12.70 4.23 -4.45
C ASN A 187 11.17 4.30 -4.25
N PRO A 188 10.58 3.47 -3.38
CA PRO A 188 9.21 3.66 -2.96
C PRO A 188 9.12 4.88 -2.04
N SER A 189 8.88 6.05 -2.64
CA SER A 189 8.56 7.25 -1.85
C SER A 189 7.35 6.97 -0.96
N ASN A 190 7.55 7.09 0.35
CA ASN A 190 6.47 6.92 1.33
C ASN A 190 5.39 7.97 1.12
N VAL A 191 4.14 7.58 1.35
CA VAL A 191 2.98 8.44 1.22
C VAL A 191 2.14 8.32 2.48
N ARG A 192 1.48 9.41 2.87
CA ARG A 192 0.51 9.37 3.97
C ARG A 192 -0.86 8.97 3.46
N ILE A 193 -1.48 8.01 4.12
CA ILE A 193 -2.81 7.49 3.80
C ILE A 193 -3.70 7.44 5.03
N CYS A 194 -5.01 7.52 4.80
CA CYS A 194 -5.99 7.24 5.83
C CYS A 194 -6.04 5.74 6.11
N VAL A 195 -5.84 5.36 7.37
CA VAL A 195 -5.95 3.98 7.86
C VAL A 195 -6.83 3.96 9.11
N PRO A 196 -7.54 2.86 9.39
CA PRO A 196 -8.26 2.73 10.65
C PRO A 196 -7.32 2.90 11.86
N GLU A 197 -7.79 3.61 12.88
CA GLU A 197 -7.16 3.66 14.19
C GLU A 197 -7.13 2.24 14.79
N ARG A 198 -6.02 1.88 15.45
CA ARG A 198 -5.84 0.58 16.11
C ARG A 198 -6.15 0.65 17.60
#